data_AF-A0A832R4I4-F1
#
_entry.id   AF-A0A832R4I4-F1
#
_cell.length_a   1.000
_cell.length_b   1.000
_cell.length_c   1.000
_cell.angle_alpha   90.00
_cell.angle_beta   90.00
_cell.angle_gamma   90.00
#
_symmetry.space_group_name_H-M   'P 1'
#
loop_
_entity.id
_entity.type
_entity.pdbx_description
1 polymer ?
#
loop_
_entity_poly.entity_id
_entity_poly.type
_entity_poly.pdbx_seq_one_letter_code
_entity_poly.pdbx_strand_id
1 'polypeptide(L)'
;MNLCDDTFESQLVKAQVLQDIKKLVCYLPDKQREVLEMRYYKDLSFQEIADITGVSINTALCRMRYAILNMRKLASDNKMILTLN
;
A
#
# COMPACT_ATOMS: atom_id res chain seq x y z
N MET A 1 -18.04 17.14 22.01
CA MET A 1 -18.08 15.69 22.25
C MET A 1 -18.38 15.05 20.90
N ASN A 2 -17.37 14.61 20.15
CA ASN A 2 -17.60 13.94 18.87
C ASN A 2 -17.93 12.49 19.18
N LEU A 3 -19.19 12.09 19.01
CA LEU A 3 -19.58 10.69 18.94
C LEU A 3 -19.03 10.14 17.61
N CYS A 4 -17.74 9.82 17.59
CA CYS A 4 -17.21 8.86 16.63
C CYS A 4 -17.39 7.48 17.27
N ASP A 5 -18.65 7.06 17.41
CA ASP A 5 -18.94 5.67 17.68
C ASP A 5 -18.60 4.93 16.39
N ASP A 6 -17.42 4.32 16.40
CA ASP A 6 -16.96 3.40 15.38
C ASP A 6 -17.91 2.19 15.43
N THR A 7 -19.05 2.29 14.73
CA THR A 7 -20.07 1.24 14.72
C THR A 7 -19.44 -0.08 14.29
N PHE A 8 -20.00 -1.19 14.75
CA PHE A 8 -19.52 -2.51 14.35
C PHE A 8 -19.46 -2.66 12.81
N GLU A 9 -20.42 -2.06 12.10
CA GLU A 9 -20.41 -1.98 10.63
C GLU A 9 -19.20 -1.22 10.10
N SER A 10 -18.86 -0.06 10.66
CA SER A 10 -17.67 0.71 10.27
C SER A 10 -16.38 -0.07 10.52
N GLN A 11 -16.27 -0.76 11.66
CA GLN A 11 -15.13 -1.61 11.97
C GLN A 11 -15.00 -2.79 11.00
N LEU A 12 -16.13 -3.41 10.61
CA LEU A 12 -16.17 -4.50 9.66
C LEU A 12 -15.75 -4.05 8.25
N VAL A 13 -16.23 -2.89 7.79
CA VAL A 13 -15.84 -2.29 6.50
C VAL A 13 -14.35 -1.97 6.51
N LYS A 14 -13.83 -1.36 7.58
CA LYS A 14 -12.39 -1.08 7.74
C LYS A 14 -11.56 -2.37 7.65
N ALA A 15 -11.97 -3.42 8.35
CA ALA A 15 -11.26 -4.70 8.32
C ALA A 15 -11.24 -5.31 6.91
N GLN A 16 -12.35 -5.23 6.17
CA GLN A 16 -12.44 -5.70 4.79
C GLN A 16 -11.51 -4.91 3.86
N VAL A 17 -11.56 -3.58 3.90
CA VAL A 17 -10.69 -2.70 3.10
C VAL A 17 -9.21 -2.99 3.39
N LEU A 18 -8.85 -3.18 4.66
CA LEU A 18 -7.47 -3.52 5.04
C LEU A 18 -7.04 -4.90 4.51
N GLN A 19 -7.93 -5.89 4.57
CA GLN A 19 -7.64 -7.22 4.02
C GLN A 19 -7.41 -7.14 2.50
N ASP A 20 -8.19 -6.33 1.82
CA ASP A 20 -8.13 -6.15 0.38
C ASP A 20 -6.86 -5.41 -0.06
N ILE A 21 -6.44 -4.38 0.69
CA ILE A 21 -5.13 -3.74 0.49
C ILE A 21 -3.99 -4.74 0.67
N LYS A 22 -4.03 -5.59 1.70
CA LYS A 22 -3.01 -6.63 1.92
C LYS A 22 -2.92 -7.60 0.73
N LYS A 23 -4.06 -8.03 0.18
CA LYS A 23 -4.09 -8.88 -1.03
C LYS A 23 -3.42 -8.17 -2.21
N LEU A 24 -3.73 -6.90 -2.44
CA LEU A 24 -3.14 -6.12 -3.54
C LEU A 24 -1.62 -6.03 -3.46
N VAL A 25 -1.06 -5.84 -2.25
CA VAL A 25 0.40 -5.84 -2.03
C VAL A 25 1.01 -7.19 -2.43
N CYS A 26 0.34 -8.31 -2.13
CA CYS A 26 0.79 -9.66 -2.51
C CYS A 26 0.77 -9.93 -4.03
N TYR A 27 0.09 -9.11 -4.82
CA TYR A 27 0.06 -9.23 -6.29
C TYR A 27 1.05 -8.27 -6.99
N LEU A 28 1.75 -7.42 -6.24
CA LEU A 28 2.77 -6.56 -6.81
C LEU A 28 4.00 -7.35 -7.25
N PRO A 29 4.67 -6.95 -8.36
CA PRO A 29 6.01 -7.42 -8.69
C PRO A 29 6.97 -7.23 -7.51
N ASP A 30 7.89 -8.18 -7.30
CA ASP A 30 8.76 -8.23 -6.12
C ASP A 30 9.48 -6.91 -5.85
N LYS A 31 10.02 -6.27 -6.90
CA LYS A 31 10.74 -4.99 -6.77
C LYS A 31 9.88 -3.80 -6.40
N GLN A 32 8.58 -3.85 -6.68
CA GLN A 32 7.62 -2.84 -6.26
C GLN A 32 7.16 -3.09 -4.82
N ARG A 33 6.90 -4.36 -4.48
CA ARG A 33 6.54 -4.81 -3.14
C ARG A 33 7.65 -4.52 -2.13
N GLU A 34 8.89 -4.86 -2.47
CA GLU A 34 10.07 -4.65 -1.63
C GLU A 34 10.20 -3.18 -1.17
N VAL A 35 10.05 -2.22 -2.09
CA VAL A 35 10.12 -0.78 -1.77
C VAL A 35 8.94 -0.36 -0.90
N LEU A 36 7.73 -0.85 -1.18
CA LEU A 36 6.53 -0.54 -0.40
C LEU A 36 6.64 -1.07 1.03
N GLU A 37 7.11 -2.31 1.19
CA GLU A 37 7.33 -2.96 2.48
C GLU A 37 8.37 -2.21 3.31
N MET A 38 9.52 -1.91 2.71
CA MET A 38 10.55 -1.11 3.37
C MET A 38 10.03 0.28 3.77
N ARG A 39 9.24 0.94 2.91
CA ARG A 39 8.74 2.28 3.19
C ARG A 39 7.69 2.32 4.30
N TYR A 40 6.71 1.42 4.29
CA TYR A 40 5.56 1.50 5.21
C TYR A 40 5.63 0.55 6.39
N TYR A 41 6.23 -0.62 6.24
CA TYR A 41 6.32 -1.59 7.34
C TYR A 41 7.63 -1.47 8.13
N LYS A 42 8.68 -0.90 7.52
CA LYS A 42 9.98 -0.65 8.17
C LYS A 42 10.30 0.83 8.37
N ASP A 43 9.39 1.72 7.95
CA ASP A 43 9.51 3.19 8.06
C ASP A 43 10.83 3.78 7.49
N LEU A 44 11.40 3.13 6.46
CA LEU A 44 12.65 3.58 5.85
C LEU A 44 12.43 4.73 4.88
N SER A 45 13.35 5.68 4.82
CA SER A 45 13.39 6.72 3.80
C SER A 45 13.76 6.14 2.43
N PHE A 46 13.41 6.84 1.33
CA PHE A 46 13.82 6.40 0.00
C PHE A 46 15.34 6.39 -0.21
N GLN A 47 16.07 7.20 0.57
CA GLN A 47 17.53 7.17 0.55
C GLN A 47 18.05 5.88 1.20
N GLU A 48 17.58 5.51 2.40
CA GLU A 48 17.97 4.25 3.06
C GLU A 48 17.58 3.03 2.22
N ILE A 49 16.41 3.07 1.56
CA ILE A 49 15.98 2.01 0.64
C ILE A 49 16.93 1.90 -0.55
N ALA A 50 17.33 3.04 -1.14
CA ALA A 50 18.28 3.08 -2.25
C ALA A 50 19.63 2.48 -1.83
N ASP A 51 20.12 2.84 -0.65
CA ASP A 51 21.38 2.36 -0.09
C ASP A 51 21.34 0.84 0.20
N ILE A 52 20.27 0.35 0.84
CA ILE A 52 20.06 -1.08 1.16
C ILE A 52 19.94 -1.93 -0.10
N THR A 53 19.24 -1.43 -1.13
CA THR A 53 18.95 -2.19 -2.35
C THR A 53 19.97 -1.98 -3.46
N GLY A 54 20.97 -1.11 -3.26
CA GLY A 54 22.04 -0.83 -4.22
C GLY A 54 21.56 -0.17 -5.51
N VAL A 55 20.48 0.63 -5.45
CA VAL A 55 19.93 1.34 -6.61
C VAL A 55 19.94 2.85 -6.37
N SER A 56 19.69 3.65 -7.42
CA SER A 56 19.53 5.10 -7.23
C SER A 56 18.23 5.44 -6.48
N ILE A 57 18.21 6.57 -5.76
CA ILE A 57 16.99 7.11 -5.14
C ILE A 57 15.84 7.24 -6.15
N ASN A 58 16.13 7.64 -7.39
CA ASN A 58 15.14 7.74 -8.46
C ASN A 58 14.57 6.37 -8.85
N THR A 59 15.38 5.32 -8.84
CA THR A 59 14.91 3.95 -9.07
C THR A 59 13.95 3.50 -7.97
N ALA A 60 14.27 3.78 -6.69
CA ALA A 60 13.39 3.49 -5.57
C ALA A 60 12.05 4.26 -5.68
N LEU A 61 12.11 5.56 -5.98
CA LEU A 61 10.93 6.40 -6.21
C LEU A 61 10.06 5.90 -7.37
N CYS A 62 10.68 5.53 -8.50
CA CYS A 62 9.95 4.97 -9.64
C CYS A 62 9.27 3.65 -9.28
N ARG A 63 9.97 2.73 -8.59
CA ARG A 63 9.39 1.47 -8.11
C ARG A 63 8.19 1.70 -7.20
N MET A 64 8.29 2.68 -6.30
CA MET A 64 7.18 3.09 -5.44
C MET A 64 5.99 3.65 -6.25
N ARG A 65 6.25 4.53 -7.21
CA ARG A 65 5.22 5.09 -8.09
C ARG A 65 4.50 3.97 -8.85
N TYR A 66 5.24 3.02 -9.41
CA TYR A 66 4.66 1.90 -10.13
C TYR A 66 3.94 0.91 -9.21
N ALA A 67 4.39 0.73 -7.97
CA ALA A 67 3.65 -0.04 -6.96
C ALA A 67 2.24 0.53 -6.75
N ILE A 68 2.13 1.84 -6.52
CA ILE A 68 0.85 2.52 -6.31
C ILE A 68 -0.03 2.45 -7.56
N LEU A 69 0.54 2.70 -8.75
CA LEU A 69 -0.21 2.62 -10.01
C LEU A 69 -0.74 1.20 -10.27
N ASN A 70 0.09 0.18 -10.04
CA ASN A 70 -0.31 -1.21 -10.22
C ASN A 70 -1.37 -1.63 -9.19
N MET A 71 -1.26 -1.21 -7.93
CA MET A 71 -2.31 -1.45 -6.93
C MET A 71 -3.65 -0.82 -7.35
N ARG A 72 -3.64 0.42 -7.85
CA ARG A 72 -4.85 1.09 -8.35
C ARG A 72 -5.46 0.34 -9.54
N LYS A 73 -4.63 -0.10 -10.47
CA LYS A 73 -5.07 -0.90 -11.62
C LYS A 73 -5.70 -2.22 -11.18
N LEU A 74 -5.01 -2.97 -10.31
CA LEU A 74 -5.50 -4.23 -9.77
C LEU A 74 -6.82 -4.06 -9.00
N ALA A 75 -6.95 -3.01 -8.20
CA ALA A 75 -8.20 -2.70 -7.51
C ALA A 75 -9.35 -2.43 -8.49
N SER A 76 -9.09 -1.64 -9.54
CA SER A 76 -10.08 -1.35 -10.58
C SER A 76 -10.47 -2.60 -11.38
N ASP A 77 -9.50 -3.40 -11.82
CA ASP A 77 -9.72 -4.61 -12.62
C ASP A 77 -10.55 -5.65 -11.85
N ASN A 78 -10.36 -5.73 -10.53
CA ASN A 78 -11.11 -6.60 -9.63
C ASN A 78 -12.38 -5.94 -9.05
N LYS A 79 -12.76 -4.75 -9.53
CA LYS A 79 -13.93 -3.97 -9.07
C LYS A 79 -13.98 -3.78 -7.54
N MET A 80 -12.80 -3.63 -6.92
CA MET A 80 -12.66 -3.46 -5.48
C MET A 80 -13.06 -2.04 -5.09
N ILE A 81 -13.86 -1.91 -4.02
CA ILE A 81 -14.21 -0.63 -3.43
C ILE A 81 -13.30 -0.42 -2.22
N LEU A 82 -12.41 0.57 -2.30
CA LEU A 82 -11.42 0.89 -1.25
C LEU A 82 -11.73 2.24 -0.59
N THR A 83 -13.00 2.51 -0.29
CA THR A 83 -13.43 3.77 0.31
C THR A 83 -13.83 3.53 1.76
N LEU A 84 -13.31 4.36 2.67
CA LEU A 84 -13.77 4.46 4.05
C LEU A 84 -14.61 5.74 4.12
N ASN A 85 -15.92 5.61 4.27
CA ASN A 85 -16.84 6.73 4.47
C ASN A 85 -17.12 6.93 5.95
#